data_AF-A0A8F5VL00-F1
#
_entry.id   AF-A0A8F5VL00-F1
#
_cell.length_a   1.000
_cell.length_b   1.000
_cell.length_c   1.000
_cell.angle_alpha   90.00
_cell.angle_beta   90.00
_cell.angle_gamma   90.00
#
_symmetry.space_group_name_H-M   'P 1'
#
loop_
_entity.id
_entity.type
_entity.pdbx_description
1 polymer ?
#
loop_
_entity_poly.entity_id
_entity_poly.type
_entity_poly.pdbx_seq_one_letter_code
_entity_poly.pdbx_strand_id
1 'polypeptide(L)'
;MEKFHILAIILILFILSECCFADEQSPSFAAFGQISFSEDVTDESVPIGPVSEYQYGTTKISAIFPYMFMEDGITVDVLWLYNGEWFYSTEEEWDEGEEGITHRTISWEDDRVLDSGTYTLQLLINDQLARSAEIEVLQPEEEVTTEPSRNLEDLIDPDLMQAWEILAYSNNDLLEDLAGLVTDYGIELVLTEEIDSNGQYVYVHEKKEPGKVYIAWDYWKRKSWEEVSGTLAHELTHAVQHLTSDEKTFGCTIEREYEAYMAEFYVLMETGREDILMDSWSAIYNPKTGKIWKSELWKALKETYSSCPEY
;
A
#
# COMPACT_ATOMS: atom_id res chain seq x y z
N MET A 1 -23.89 67.39 -43.54
CA MET A 1 -22.58 68.02 -43.32
C MET A 1 -21.69 66.94 -42.73
N GLU A 2 -21.17 66.05 -43.59
CA GLU A 2 -19.80 66.09 -44.17
C GLU A 2 -18.73 65.92 -43.08
N LYS A 3 -17.86 64.90 -43.08
CA LYS A 3 -16.90 64.45 -44.13
C LYS A 3 -16.54 62.96 -43.92
N PHE A 4 -16.57 62.10 -44.94
CA PHE A 4 -15.53 61.75 -45.94
C PHE A 4 -14.35 60.87 -45.44
N HIS A 5 -14.13 59.81 -46.23
CA HIS A 5 -13.15 58.72 -46.20
C HIS A 5 -11.67 59.09 -45.94
N ILE A 6 -10.87 58.14 -45.42
CA ILE A 6 -9.80 57.42 -46.17
C ILE A 6 -9.06 56.40 -45.27
N LEU A 7 -8.76 55.26 -45.90
CA LEU A 7 -7.86 54.15 -45.56
C LEU A 7 -6.54 54.54 -44.84
N ALA A 8 -6.12 53.74 -43.85
CA ALA A 8 -4.72 53.64 -43.44
C ALA A 8 -4.37 52.21 -42.98
N ILE A 9 -3.35 51.67 -43.63
CA ILE A 9 -2.67 50.38 -43.38
C ILE A 9 -1.74 50.53 -42.16
N ILE A 10 -1.82 49.65 -41.16
CA ILE A 10 -0.77 49.39 -40.16
C ILE A 10 -0.85 47.90 -39.78
N LEU A 11 -0.08 47.02 -40.44
CA LEU A 11 1.23 46.47 -40.04
C LEU A 11 1.24 45.85 -38.63
N ILE A 12 1.21 44.52 -38.62
CA ILE A 12 1.29 43.60 -37.49
C ILE A 12 2.70 43.68 -36.87
N LEU A 13 2.78 43.93 -35.57
CA LEU A 13 3.97 43.66 -34.76
C LEU A 13 3.64 42.50 -33.81
N PHE A 14 4.28 41.36 -34.02
CA PHE A 14 4.32 40.25 -33.07
C PHE A 14 5.18 40.66 -31.88
N ILE A 15 4.58 40.71 -30.69
CA ILE A 15 5.33 40.71 -29.43
C ILE A 15 5.24 39.28 -28.90
N LEU A 16 6.34 38.54 -28.98
CA LEU A 16 6.55 37.31 -28.22
C LEU A 16 6.58 37.70 -26.75
N SER A 17 5.48 37.45 -26.05
CA SER A 17 5.48 37.41 -24.60
C SER A 17 6.02 36.05 -24.20
N GLU A 18 7.30 35.99 -23.86
CA GLU A 18 7.84 34.92 -23.02
C GLU A 18 7.10 34.98 -21.68
N CYS A 19 6.00 34.25 -21.57
CA CYS A 19 5.45 33.91 -20.27
C CYS A 19 6.48 33.00 -19.60
N CYS A 20 7.28 33.57 -18.71
CA CYS A 20 7.89 32.81 -17.64
C CYS A 20 6.74 32.19 -16.83
N PHE A 21 6.43 30.92 -17.11
CA PHE A 21 5.79 30.08 -16.12
C PHE A 21 6.84 29.90 -15.02
N ALA A 22 6.70 30.68 -13.94
CA ALA A 22 7.27 30.25 -12.68
C ALA A 22 6.44 29.02 -12.28
N ASP A 23 7.10 27.87 -12.16
CA ASP A 23 6.55 26.80 -11.31
C ASP A 23 6.32 27.43 -9.94
N GLU A 24 5.04 27.57 -9.55
CA GLU A 24 4.70 27.73 -8.15
C GLU A 24 5.03 26.41 -7.48
N GLN A 25 6.30 26.26 -7.06
CA GLN A 25 6.69 25.22 -6.14
C GLN A 25 5.95 25.51 -4.83
N SER A 26 4.79 24.88 -4.66
CA SER A 26 4.02 24.95 -3.43
C SER A 26 4.95 24.61 -2.27
N PRO A 27 4.95 25.35 -1.16
CA PRO A 27 5.81 25.02 -0.04
C PRO A 27 5.47 23.60 0.43
N SER A 28 6.47 22.71 0.35
CA SER A 28 6.42 21.38 0.92
C SER A 28 6.48 21.51 2.45
N PHE A 29 5.48 20.98 3.14
CA PHE A 29 5.44 20.95 4.60
C PHE A 29 5.46 19.50 5.07
N ALA A 30 6.14 19.24 6.18
CA ALA A 30 6.16 17.95 6.86
C ALA A 30 4.73 17.44 7.07
N ALA A 31 4.44 16.23 6.60
CA ALA A 31 3.09 15.69 6.59
C ALA A 31 3.07 14.16 6.69
N PHE A 32 1.94 13.65 7.17
CA PHE A 32 1.57 12.25 7.12
C PHE A 32 0.43 12.05 6.12
N GLY A 33 0.51 10.97 5.34
CA GLY A 33 -0.55 10.56 4.43
C GLY A 33 -1.72 9.87 5.15
N GLN A 34 -2.48 9.06 4.42
CA GLN A 34 -3.59 8.31 5.01
C GLN A 34 -3.08 7.28 6.02
N ILE A 35 -3.85 7.07 7.09
CA ILE A 35 -3.59 6.01 8.06
C ILE A 35 -4.48 4.83 7.68
N SER A 36 -3.88 3.68 7.46
CA SER A 36 -4.54 2.38 7.31
C SER A 36 -4.29 1.53 8.56
N PHE A 37 -5.13 0.51 8.77
CA PHE A 37 -5.05 -0.39 9.92
C PHE A 37 -4.93 -1.84 9.47
N SER A 38 -4.21 -2.65 10.25
CA SER A 38 -4.00 -4.07 9.97
C SER A 38 -3.77 -4.90 11.23
N GLU A 39 -4.00 -6.21 11.16
CA GLU A 39 -3.78 -7.13 12.29
C GLU A 39 -2.32 -7.17 12.73
N ASP A 40 -1.41 -7.16 11.76
CA ASP A 40 0.03 -7.06 11.98
C ASP A 40 0.71 -6.24 10.88
N VAL A 41 2.02 -6.04 11.00
CA VAL A 41 2.82 -5.28 10.07
C VAL A 41 4.23 -5.85 10.01
N THR A 42 4.82 -5.89 8.82
CA THR A 42 6.20 -6.32 8.66
C THR A 42 7.20 -5.28 9.20
N ASP A 43 8.46 -5.67 9.40
CA ASP A 43 9.56 -4.75 9.72
C ASP A 43 9.66 -3.59 8.69
N GLU A 44 9.31 -3.88 7.44
CA GLU A 44 9.33 -2.92 6.34
C GLU A 44 8.05 -2.06 6.25
N SER A 45 7.13 -2.17 7.21
CA SER A 45 5.87 -1.40 7.28
C SER A 45 4.85 -1.77 6.21
N VAL A 46 4.80 -3.05 5.83
CA VAL A 46 3.75 -3.61 4.96
C VAL A 46 2.66 -4.23 5.84
N PRO A 47 1.37 -3.91 5.62
CA PRO A 47 0.29 -4.43 6.45
C PRO A 47 0.07 -5.93 6.21
N ILE A 48 -0.17 -6.68 7.29
CA ILE A 48 -0.59 -8.09 7.30
C ILE A 48 -2.02 -8.14 7.84
N GLY A 49 -2.94 -8.73 7.09
CA GLY A 49 -4.38 -8.69 7.38
C GLY A 49 -4.91 -7.25 7.49
N PRO A 50 -4.98 -6.47 6.39
CA PRO A 50 -5.55 -5.12 6.43
C PRO A 50 -7.04 -5.15 6.81
N VAL A 51 -7.45 -4.25 7.71
CA VAL A 51 -8.81 -4.25 8.29
C VAL A 51 -9.47 -2.87 8.25
N SER A 52 -10.80 -2.87 8.13
CA SER A 52 -11.64 -1.69 8.36
C SER A 52 -12.31 -1.69 9.75
N GLU A 53 -12.20 -2.79 10.48
CA GLU A 53 -12.65 -2.99 11.85
C GLU A 53 -11.93 -4.21 12.44
N TYR A 54 -11.69 -4.19 13.74
CA TYR A 54 -11.10 -5.31 14.46
C TYR A 54 -12.17 -6.16 15.12
N GLN A 55 -12.04 -7.47 15.02
CA GLN A 55 -12.92 -8.42 15.70
C GLN A 55 -12.67 -8.41 17.22
N TYR A 56 -13.67 -8.87 18.00
CA TYR A 56 -13.43 -9.12 19.41
C TYR A 56 -12.30 -10.13 19.61
N GLY A 57 -11.42 -9.87 20.58
CA GLY A 57 -10.24 -10.70 20.83
C GLY A 57 -8.93 -10.10 20.33
N THR A 58 -8.98 -9.01 19.57
CA THR A 58 -7.78 -8.26 19.16
C THR A 58 -6.92 -7.84 20.36
N THR A 59 -5.63 -8.10 20.28
CA THR A 59 -4.63 -7.77 21.31
C THR A 59 -3.70 -6.62 20.89
N LYS A 60 -3.66 -6.30 19.60
CA LYS A 60 -2.79 -5.30 19.00
C LYS A 60 -3.52 -4.57 17.88
N ILE A 61 -3.36 -3.25 17.82
CA ILE A 61 -3.74 -2.42 16.67
C ILE A 61 -2.45 -1.92 16.02
N SER A 62 -2.36 -2.08 14.70
CA SER A 62 -1.25 -1.58 13.90
C SER A 62 -1.77 -0.52 12.94
N ALA A 63 -1.19 0.68 13.00
CA ALA A 63 -1.51 1.79 12.11
C ALA A 63 -0.31 2.07 11.19
N ILE A 64 -0.56 2.08 9.88
CA ILE A 64 0.46 2.26 8.84
C ILE A 64 0.15 3.55 8.10
N PHE A 65 1.18 4.33 7.81
CA PHE A 65 1.01 5.60 7.11
C PHE A 65 2.30 6.03 6.38
N PRO A 66 2.18 6.63 5.18
CA PRO A 66 3.31 7.29 4.55
C PRO A 66 3.57 8.65 5.18
N TYR A 67 4.80 9.14 5.00
CA TYR A 67 5.24 10.45 5.45
C TYR A 67 6.08 11.13 4.37
N MET A 68 6.13 12.46 4.41
CA MET A 68 6.79 13.27 3.40
C MET A 68 7.28 14.59 3.98
N PHE A 69 8.38 15.10 3.41
CA PHE A 69 9.01 16.37 3.80
C PHE A 69 9.30 16.47 5.31
N MET A 70 9.53 15.32 5.95
CA MET A 70 9.95 15.24 7.34
C MET A 70 11.44 15.60 7.44
N GLU A 71 11.88 16.04 8.62
CA GLU A 71 13.31 16.23 8.90
C GLU A 71 13.66 15.46 10.17
N ASP A 72 14.78 14.73 10.12
CA ASP A 72 15.30 14.07 11.31
C ASP A 72 15.52 15.10 12.43
N GLY A 73 15.08 14.78 13.65
CA GLY A 73 15.12 15.67 14.80
C GLY A 73 13.83 16.44 15.08
N ILE A 74 12.85 16.46 14.17
CA ILE A 74 11.54 17.07 14.45
C ILE A 74 10.80 16.24 15.51
N THR A 75 10.13 16.91 16.44
CA THR A 75 9.29 16.26 17.44
C THR A 75 7.95 15.83 16.84
N VAL A 76 7.64 14.54 16.99
CA VAL A 76 6.37 13.92 16.61
C VAL A 76 5.71 13.35 17.86
N ASP A 77 4.44 13.70 18.08
CA ASP A 77 3.62 13.07 19.12
C ASP A 77 2.68 12.06 18.48
N VAL A 78 2.71 10.84 19.02
CA VAL A 78 1.82 9.74 18.65
C VAL A 78 0.83 9.57 19.79
N LEU A 79 -0.41 10.03 19.60
CA LEU A 79 -1.46 10.03 20.62
C LEU A 79 -2.56 9.05 20.24
N TRP A 80 -2.84 8.11 21.14
CA TRP A 80 -3.95 7.19 21.04
C TRP A 80 -5.05 7.59 22.03
N LEU A 81 -6.27 7.67 21.52
CA LEU A 81 -7.48 7.87 22.30
C LEU A 81 -8.34 6.60 22.26
N TYR A 82 -9.00 6.30 23.37
CA TYR A 82 -10.02 5.27 23.48
C TYR A 82 -11.36 5.93 23.84
N ASN A 83 -12.36 5.77 22.97
CA ASN A 83 -13.66 6.43 23.06
C ASN A 83 -13.56 7.95 23.30
N GLY A 84 -12.57 8.59 22.67
CA GLY A 84 -12.30 10.03 22.77
C GLY A 84 -11.57 10.48 24.03
N GLU A 85 -11.21 9.56 24.93
CA GLU A 85 -10.39 9.85 26.12
C GLU A 85 -8.94 9.41 25.89
N TRP A 86 -7.99 10.08 26.53
CA TRP A 86 -6.57 9.72 26.43
C TRP A 86 -6.35 8.25 26.85
N PHE A 87 -5.67 7.49 26.00
CA PHE A 87 -5.34 6.08 26.24
C PHE A 87 -3.83 5.87 26.40
N TYR A 88 -3.05 6.35 25.43
CA TYR A 88 -1.59 6.20 25.40
C TYR A 88 -0.97 7.31 24.56
N SER A 89 0.27 7.70 24.85
CA SER A 89 1.00 8.62 23.99
C SER A 89 2.51 8.46 24.11
N THR A 90 3.21 8.66 22.99
CA THR A 90 4.67 8.79 22.91
C THR A 90 5.04 10.12 22.26
N GLU A 91 6.12 10.72 22.77
CA GLU A 91 6.83 11.83 22.11
C GLU A 91 8.11 11.23 21.52
N GLU A 92 8.34 11.46 20.24
CA GLU A 92 9.41 10.85 19.47
C GLU A 92 10.23 11.93 18.75
N GLU A 93 11.55 11.76 18.74
CA GLU A 93 12.42 12.50 17.83
C GLU A 93 12.45 11.73 16.51
N TRP A 94 11.97 12.37 15.43
CA TRP A 94 11.88 11.72 14.14
C TRP A 94 13.26 11.30 13.62
N ASP A 95 13.40 10.05 13.17
CA ASP A 95 14.66 9.51 12.64
C ASP A 95 14.45 8.57 11.43
N GLU A 96 13.27 8.63 10.82
CA GLU A 96 12.92 7.75 9.70
C GLU A 96 13.31 8.33 8.32
N GLY A 97 13.82 9.57 8.28
CA GLY A 97 14.19 10.27 7.06
C GLY A 97 13.09 11.19 6.53
N GLU A 98 13.27 11.69 5.30
CA GLU A 98 12.42 12.74 4.74
C GLU A 98 11.06 12.22 4.22
N GLU A 99 11.06 11.03 3.64
CA GLU A 99 9.89 10.43 3.00
C GLU A 99 9.95 8.90 3.03
N GLY A 100 8.78 8.27 3.07
CA GLY A 100 8.65 6.81 3.09
C GLY A 100 7.35 6.36 3.75
N ILE A 101 7.36 5.12 4.25
CA ILE A 101 6.25 4.51 4.96
C ILE A 101 6.72 3.97 6.33
N THR A 102 5.86 4.13 7.33
CA THR A 102 6.10 3.67 8.69
C THR A 102 4.82 3.16 9.35
N HIS A 103 4.95 2.65 10.57
CA HIS A 103 3.84 2.19 11.37
C HIS A 103 4.01 2.54 12.85
N ARG A 104 2.89 2.57 13.59
CA ARG A 104 2.86 2.62 15.05
C ARG A 104 1.82 1.62 15.54
N THR A 105 2.12 0.97 16.66
CA THR A 105 1.22 -0.05 17.24
C THR A 105 0.83 0.31 18.66
N ILE A 106 -0.33 -0.20 19.09
CA ILE A 106 -0.72 -0.23 20.50
C ILE A 106 -1.14 -1.64 20.90
N SER A 107 -0.71 -2.02 22.09
CA SER A 107 -1.06 -3.27 22.77
C SER A 107 -0.82 -3.10 24.27
N TRP A 108 -1.31 -4.05 25.06
CA TRP A 108 -0.93 -4.15 26.47
C TRP A 108 0.38 -4.93 26.62
N GLU A 109 1.21 -4.59 27.62
CA GLU A 109 2.47 -5.29 27.90
C GLU A 109 2.28 -6.79 28.22
N ASP A 110 1.09 -7.21 28.65
CA ASP A 110 0.73 -8.58 28.99
C ASP A 110 -0.08 -9.30 27.89
N ASP A 111 -0.14 -8.73 26.68
CA ASP A 111 -0.86 -9.25 25.52
C ASP A 111 -2.36 -9.52 25.75
N ARG A 112 -2.97 -8.85 26.75
CA ARG A 112 -4.41 -8.98 26.99
C ARG A 112 -5.22 -8.34 25.85
N VAL A 113 -6.45 -8.81 25.70
CA VAL A 113 -7.42 -8.29 24.71
C VAL A 113 -7.70 -6.80 24.95
N LEU A 114 -7.77 -6.03 23.87
CA LEU A 114 -8.19 -4.63 23.87
C LEU A 114 -9.70 -4.53 24.12
N ASP A 115 -10.13 -3.49 24.82
CA ASP A 115 -11.55 -3.28 25.10
C ASP A 115 -12.29 -2.92 23.80
N SER A 116 -13.49 -3.45 23.61
CA SER A 116 -14.31 -3.08 22.45
C SER A 116 -14.67 -1.59 22.49
N GLY A 117 -14.54 -0.89 21.37
CA GLY A 117 -14.82 0.54 21.24
C GLY A 117 -14.03 1.19 20.13
N THR A 118 -14.08 2.52 20.07
CA THR A 118 -13.37 3.29 19.05
C THR A 118 -11.98 3.66 19.56
N TYR A 119 -10.95 3.33 18.78
CA TYR A 119 -9.58 3.79 18.97
C TYR A 119 -9.26 4.86 17.92
N THR A 120 -8.72 5.98 18.36
CA THR A 120 -8.33 7.09 17.47
C THR A 120 -6.82 7.31 17.58
N LEU A 121 -6.12 7.23 16.45
CA LEU A 121 -4.74 7.68 16.33
C LEU A 121 -4.74 9.17 15.95
N GLN A 122 -3.92 9.96 16.64
CA GLN A 122 -3.59 11.34 16.32
C GLN A 122 -2.08 11.45 16.19
N LEU A 123 -1.62 11.95 15.04
CA LEU A 123 -0.22 12.25 14.78
C LEU A 123 -0.05 13.76 14.78
N LEU A 124 0.84 14.27 15.63
CA LEU A 124 1.13 15.68 15.74
C LEU A 124 2.57 15.95 15.32
N ILE A 125 2.80 17.07 14.65
CA ILE A 125 4.12 17.59 14.30
C ILE A 125 4.28 18.92 15.03
N ASN A 126 5.27 19.04 15.91
CA ASN A 126 5.49 20.24 16.73
C ASN A 126 4.19 20.72 17.45
N ASP A 127 3.53 19.83 18.20
CA ASP A 127 2.26 20.06 18.90
C ASP A 127 1.03 20.40 18.01
N GLN A 128 1.15 20.32 16.68
CA GLN A 128 0.03 20.57 15.77
C GLN A 128 -0.49 19.26 15.18
N LEU A 129 -1.79 19.03 15.28
CA LEU A 129 -2.44 17.87 14.66
C LEU A 129 -2.19 17.87 13.15
N ALA A 130 -1.42 16.90 12.69
CA ALA A 130 -1.06 16.71 11.29
C ALA A 130 -1.98 15.67 10.62
N ARG A 131 -2.32 14.58 11.34
CA ARG A 131 -3.21 13.53 10.83
C ARG A 131 -3.97 12.83 11.95
N SER A 132 -5.13 12.27 11.63
CA SER A 132 -5.87 11.39 12.53
C SER A 132 -6.70 10.37 11.75
N ALA A 133 -6.91 9.19 12.34
CA ALA A 133 -7.84 8.17 11.86
C ALA A 133 -8.42 7.38 13.04
N GLU A 134 -9.59 6.78 12.82
CA GLU A 134 -10.32 6.01 13.81
C GLU A 134 -10.54 4.58 13.32
N ILE A 135 -10.56 3.64 14.25
CA ILE A 135 -10.85 2.23 13.99
C ILE A 135 -11.69 1.67 15.13
N GLU A 136 -12.60 0.75 14.83
CA GLU A 136 -13.47 0.12 15.81
C GLU A 136 -12.96 -1.28 16.17
N VAL A 137 -12.94 -1.60 17.47
CA VAL A 137 -12.84 -2.98 17.97
C VAL A 137 -14.24 -3.43 18.37
N LEU A 138 -14.76 -4.43 17.67
CA LEU A 138 -16.12 -4.91 17.84
C LEU A 138 -16.35 -5.57 19.20
N GLN A 139 -17.60 -5.58 19.63
CA GLN A 139 -18.04 -6.37 20.78
C GLN A 139 -18.05 -7.86 20.44
N PRO A 140 -17.95 -8.77 21.43
CA PRO A 140 -18.13 -10.19 21.18
C PRO A 140 -19.49 -10.44 20.53
N GLU A 141 -19.48 -10.88 19.27
CA GLU A 141 -20.70 -11.28 18.58
C GLU A 141 -21.11 -12.70 19.01
N GLU A 142 -22.42 -12.96 19.11
CA GLU A 142 -22.91 -14.35 19.18
C GLU A 142 -22.67 -14.99 17.81
N GLU A 143 -21.82 -16.02 17.74
CA GLU A 143 -21.37 -16.71 16.52
C GLU A 143 -22.44 -16.73 15.41
N VAL A 144 -22.28 -15.87 14.39
CA VAL A 144 -22.96 -16.05 13.12
C VAL A 144 -22.09 -16.98 12.29
N THR A 145 -22.61 -18.17 12.02
CA THR A 145 -21.99 -19.17 11.15
C THR A 145 -21.50 -18.54 9.84
N THR A 146 -20.19 -18.62 9.60
CA THR A 146 -19.55 -18.20 8.35
C THR A 146 -20.14 -18.95 7.15
N GLU A 147 -20.20 -18.26 6.01
CA GLU A 147 -20.50 -18.88 4.72
C GLU A 147 -19.55 -20.07 4.46
N PRO A 148 -19.98 -21.11 3.73
CA PRO A 148 -19.09 -22.22 3.41
C PRO A 148 -17.83 -21.71 2.73
N SER A 149 -16.66 -22.09 3.26
CA SER A 149 -15.36 -21.97 2.61
C SER A 149 -15.50 -22.39 1.14
N ARG A 150 -15.16 -21.49 0.22
CA ARG A 150 -15.18 -21.75 -1.22
C ARG A 150 -14.17 -22.85 -1.53
N ASN A 151 -14.49 -23.77 -2.46
CA ASN A 151 -13.51 -24.77 -2.84
C ASN A 151 -12.35 -24.08 -3.56
N LEU A 152 -11.14 -24.34 -3.11
CA LEU A 152 -9.91 -23.75 -3.64
C LEU A 152 -9.75 -24.04 -5.14
N GLU A 153 -10.11 -25.26 -5.58
CA GLU A 153 -9.99 -25.69 -6.97
C GLU A 153 -10.95 -24.97 -7.93
N ASP A 154 -11.98 -24.30 -7.40
CA ASP A 154 -12.89 -23.48 -8.21
C ASP A 154 -12.33 -22.06 -8.45
N LEU A 155 -11.35 -21.63 -7.65
CA LEU A 155 -10.78 -20.27 -7.68
C LEU A 155 -9.43 -20.19 -8.39
N ILE A 156 -8.68 -21.30 -8.41
CA ILE A 156 -7.29 -21.30 -8.87
C ILE A 156 -7.16 -22.20 -10.10
N ASP A 157 -6.68 -21.61 -11.20
CA ASP A 157 -6.26 -22.39 -12.36
C ASP A 157 -5.25 -23.47 -11.92
N PRO A 158 -5.41 -24.75 -12.29
CA PRO A 158 -4.52 -25.83 -11.82
C PRO A 158 -3.03 -25.59 -12.12
N ASP A 159 -2.73 -24.86 -13.19
CA ASP A 159 -1.38 -24.47 -13.59
C ASP A 159 -0.79 -23.33 -12.72
N LEU A 160 -1.57 -22.70 -11.85
CA LEU A 160 -1.10 -21.71 -10.86
C LEU A 160 -1.04 -22.27 -9.43
N MET A 161 -1.55 -23.48 -9.20
CA MET A 161 -1.60 -24.08 -7.86
C MET A 161 -0.23 -24.11 -7.19
N GLN A 162 0.82 -24.47 -7.92
CA GLN A 162 2.17 -24.51 -7.37
C GLN A 162 2.70 -23.13 -6.95
N ALA A 163 2.34 -22.06 -7.67
CA ALA A 163 2.71 -20.70 -7.28
C ALA A 163 1.95 -20.25 -6.02
N TRP A 164 0.66 -20.58 -5.94
CA TRP A 164 -0.14 -20.31 -4.75
C TRP A 164 0.35 -21.11 -3.52
N GLU A 165 0.74 -22.37 -3.68
CA GLU A 165 1.28 -23.21 -2.60
C GLU A 165 2.57 -22.64 -1.99
N ILE A 166 3.40 -21.93 -2.77
CA ILE A 166 4.59 -21.24 -2.25
C ILE A 166 4.18 -20.15 -1.24
N LEU A 167 3.10 -19.42 -1.51
CA LEU A 167 2.54 -18.42 -0.60
C LEU A 167 1.86 -19.10 0.60
N ALA A 168 0.98 -20.06 0.35
CA ALA A 168 0.16 -20.71 1.38
C ALA A 168 0.95 -21.52 2.41
N TYR A 169 2.15 -21.98 2.06
CA TYR A 169 3.04 -22.74 2.95
C TYR A 169 4.32 -21.98 3.32
N SER A 170 4.32 -20.67 3.09
CA SER A 170 5.34 -19.75 3.58
C SER A 170 5.34 -19.70 5.11
N ASN A 171 6.50 -19.41 5.70
CA ASN A 171 6.69 -19.04 7.11
C ASN A 171 6.67 -17.52 7.31
N ASN A 172 6.36 -16.75 6.26
CA ASN A 172 6.17 -15.33 6.29
C ASN A 172 4.67 -15.03 6.37
N ASP A 173 4.25 -14.43 7.48
CA ASP A 173 2.84 -14.20 7.78
C ASP A 173 2.14 -13.34 6.71
N LEU A 174 2.83 -12.41 6.04
CA LEU A 174 2.26 -11.65 4.92
C LEU A 174 1.89 -12.55 3.73
N LEU A 175 2.77 -13.51 3.39
CA LEU A 175 2.55 -14.38 2.23
C LEU A 175 1.46 -15.42 2.52
N GLU A 176 1.45 -15.97 3.74
CA GLU A 176 0.38 -16.86 4.20
C GLU A 176 -0.98 -16.14 4.19
N ASP A 177 -1.03 -14.91 4.71
CA ASP A 177 -2.23 -14.05 4.69
C ASP A 177 -2.72 -13.83 3.26
N LEU A 178 -1.87 -13.32 2.35
CA LEU A 178 -2.23 -13.12 0.94
C LEU A 178 -2.80 -14.38 0.27
N ALA A 179 -2.28 -15.56 0.61
CA ALA A 179 -2.79 -16.82 0.09
C ALA A 179 -4.19 -17.17 0.63
N GLY A 180 -4.45 -16.93 1.91
CA GLY A 180 -5.76 -17.16 2.55
C GLY A 180 -6.86 -16.24 2.00
N LEU A 181 -6.49 -15.01 1.66
CA LEU A 181 -7.41 -14.00 1.11
C LEU A 181 -8.03 -14.41 -0.23
N VAL A 182 -7.39 -15.31 -0.98
CA VAL A 182 -7.96 -15.93 -2.18
C VAL A 182 -9.30 -16.59 -1.87
N THR A 183 -9.36 -17.42 -0.82
CA THR A 183 -10.60 -18.11 -0.45
C THR A 183 -11.58 -17.20 0.29
N ASP A 184 -11.07 -16.33 1.15
CA ASP A 184 -11.89 -15.47 2.02
C ASP A 184 -12.70 -14.47 1.18
N TYR A 185 -12.03 -13.79 0.25
CA TYR A 185 -12.70 -12.88 -0.67
C TYR A 185 -13.25 -13.59 -1.91
N GLY A 186 -12.71 -14.74 -2.30
CA GLY A 186 -13.11 -15.41 -3.55
C GLY A 186 -12.47 -14.75 -4.78
N ILE A 187 -11.20 -14.39 -4.66
CA ILE A 187 -10.38 -13.84 -5.75
C ILE A 187 -10.03 -15.01 -6.69
N GLU A 188 -10.27 -14.85 -7.99
CA GLU A 188 -9.91 -15.89 -8.97
C GLU A 188 -8.46 -15.71 -9.45
N LEU A 189 -7.67 -16.78 -9.50
CA LEU A 189 -6.31 -16.80 -10.05
C LEU A 189 -6.34 -17.46 -11.43
N VAL A 190 -6.04 -16.71 -12.49
CA VAL A 190 -6.25 -17.16 -13.87
C VAL A 190 -5.01 -16.94 -14.73
N LEU A 191 -4.60 -17.95 -15.50
CA LEU A 191 -3.63 -17.80 -16.59
C LEU A 191 -4.31 -17.25 -17.84
N THR A 192 -3.70 -16.25 -18.46
CA THR A 192 -4.29 -15.60 -19.62
C THR A 192 -3.27 -15.19 -20.67
N GLU A 193 -3.75 -15.04 -21.91
CA GLU A 193 -3.01 -14.43 -23.02
C GLU A 193 -3.48 -12.98 -23.28
N GLU A 194 -4.42 -12.46 -22.47
CA GLU A 194 -5.14 -11.21 -22.72
C GLU A 194 -4.54 -9.97 -22.02
N ILE A 195 -3.41 -10.12 -21.32
CA ILE A 195 -2.69 -9.01 -20.67
C ILE A 195 -1.33 -8.76 -21.32
N ASP A 196 -0.90 -7.50 -21.30
CA ASP A 196 0.39 -7.07 -21.83
C ASP A 196 1.50 -6.98 -20.75
N SER A 197 1.15 -7.22 -19.48
CA SER A 197 2.04 -7.25 -18.30
C SER A 197 2.33 -8.69 -17.85
N ASN A 198 3.24 -8.88 -16.88
CA ASN A 198 3.53 -10.21 -16.32
C ASN A 198 2.38 -10.74 -15.46
N GLY A 199 1.76 -9.84 -14.70
CA GLY A 199 0.56 -10.07 -13.91
C GLY A 199 -0.33 -8.83 -13.95
N GLN A 200 -1.60 -9.01 -13.58
CA GLN A 200 -2.53 -7.90 -13.42
C GLN A 200 -3.72 -8.27 -12.53
N TYR A 201 -3.99 -7.47 -11.51
CA TYR A 201 -5.28 -7.46 -10.82
C TYR A 201 -6.35 -6.73 -11.64
N VAL A 202 -7.47 -7.40 -11.90
CA VAL A 202 -8.60 -6.89 -12.69
C VAL A 202 -9.89 -6.95 -11.88
N TYR A 203 -10.59 -5.83 -11.81
CA TYR A 203 -11.83 -5.68 -11.07
C TYR A 203 -12.84 -4.82 -11.85
N VAL A 204 -14.09 -4.84 -11.42
CA VAL A 204 -15.14 -4.00 -12.01
C VAL A 204 -15.08 -2.61 -11.39
N HIS A 205 -14.89 -1.59 -12.22
CA HIS A 205 -14.81 -0.20 -11.79
C HIS A 205 -16.01 0.22 -10.91
N GLU A 206 -15.73 0.97 -9.84
CA GLU A 206 -16.70 1.44 -8.83
C GLU A 206 -17.42 0.33 -8.05
N LYS A 207 -16.92 -0.92 -8.09
CA LYS A 207 -17.50 -2.02 -7.36
C LYS A 207 -16.47 -2.77 -6.54
N LYS A 208 -16.80 -2.96 -5.27
CA LYS A 208 -16.03 -3.74 -4.30
C LYS A 208 -16.34 -5.23 -4.46
N GLU A 209 -15.94 -5.79 -5.61
CA GLU A 209 -16.00 -7.22 -5.91
C GLU A 209 -14.59 -7.82 -5.84
N PRO A 210 -14.43 -9.13 -5.53
CA PRO A 210 -13.12 -9.77 -5.37
C PRO A 210 -12.17 -9.56 -6.55
N GLY A 211 -12.72 -9.58 -7.78
CA GLY A 211 -11.94 -9.45 -9.00
C GLY A 211 -11.16 -10.72 -9.34
N LYS A 212 -10.17 -10.57 -10.22
CA LYS A 212 -9.31 -11.66 -10.69
C LYS A 212 -7.87 -11.20 -10.72
N VAL A 213 -6.96 -12.09 -10.34
CA VAL A 213 -5.53 -11.93 -10.59
C VAL A 213 -5.17 -12.74 -11.83
N TYR A 214 -4.68 -12.04 -12.84
CA TYR A 214 -4.20 -12.61 -14.08
C TYR A 214 -2.69 -12.77 -14.06
N ILE A 215 -2.21 -13.94 -14.49
CA ILE A 215 -0.79 -14.18 -14.79
C ILE A 215 -0.65 -14.45 -16.28
N ALA A 216 0.31 -13.79 -16.93
CA ALA A 216 0.53 -13.97 -18.36
C ALA A 216 1.10 -15.36 -18.66
N TRP A 217 0.50 -16.03 -19.64
CA TRP A 217 0.88 -17.40 -20.01
C TRP A 217 2.31 -17.49 -20.54
N ASP A 218 2.77 -16.50 -21.29
CA ASP A 218 4.14 -16.47 -21.83
C ASP A 218 5.19 -16.18 -20.74
N TYR A 219 4.82 -15.40 -19.71
CA TYR A 219 5.63 -15.14 -18.52
C TYR A 219 5.80 -16.43 -17.72
N TRP A 220 4.70 -17.08 -17.34
CA TRP A 220 4.68 -18.36 -16.63
C TRP A 220 5.60 -19.42 -17.26
N LYS A 221 5.60 -19.53 -18.59
CA LYS A 221 6.45 -20.52 -19.31
C LYS A 221 7.95 -20.28 -19.24
N ARG A 222 8.37 -19.04 -19.01
CA ARG A 222 9.78 -18.63 -19.09
C ARG A 222 10.41 -18.43 -17.74
N LYS A 223 9.61 -18.43 -16.68
CA LYS A 223 10.01 -18.05 -15.33
C LYS A 223 9.96 -19.22 -14.37
N SER A 224 10.69 -19.08 -13.28
CA SER A 224 10.65 -20.03 -12.17
C SER A 224 9.34 -19.88 -11.37
N TRP A 225 8.96 -20.89 -10.61
CA TRP A 225 7.73 -20.81 -9.80
C TRP A 225 7.82 -19.74 -8.73
N GLU A 226 9.02 -19.47 -8.22
CA GLU A 226 9.30 -18.41 -7.27
C GLU A 226 9.04 -17.02 -7.88
N GLU A 227 9.40 -16.81 -9.15
CA GLU A 227 9.09 -15.56 -9.88
C GLU A 227 7.59 -15.41 -10.19
N VAL A 228 6.92 -16.51 -10.53
CA VAL A 228 5.45 -16.50 -10.76
C VAL A 228 4.72 -16.25 -9.45
N SER A 229 5.16 -16.87 -8.36
CA SER A 229 4.63 -16.65 -7.01
C SER A 229 4.88 -15.23 -6.52
N GLY A 230 6.03 -14.62 -6.84
CA GLY A 230 6.32 -13.22 -6.53
C GLY A 230 5.36 -12.27 -7.25
N THR A 231 5.13 -12.49 -8.55
CA THR A 231 4.12 -11.74 -9.32
C THR A 231 2.71 -11.98 -8.78
N LEU A 232 2.38 -13.20 -8.37
CA LEU A 232 1.09 -13.51 -7.75
C LEU A 232 0.88 -12.73 -6.45
N ALA A 233 1.90 -12.69 -5.58
CA ALA A 233 1.87 -11.92 -4.33
C ALA A 233 1.68 -10.43 -4.60
N HIS A 234 2.41 -9.86 -5.58
CA HIS A 234 2.26 -8.46 -5.99
C HIS A 234 0.82 -8.11 -6.36
N GLU A 235 0.20 -8.89 -7.26
CA GLU A 235 -1.16 -8.61 -7.72
C GLU A 235 -2.22 -8.91 -6.65
N LEU A 236 -1.99 -9.90 -5.78
CA LEU A 236 -2.84 -10.15 -4.63
C LEU A 236 -2.83 -8.96 -3.66
N THR A 237 -1.68 -8.33 -3.42
CA THR A 237 -1.61 -7.10 -2.61
C THR A 237 -2.52 -6.01 -3.17
N HIS A 238 -2.54 -5.79 -4.48
CA HIS A 238 -3.48 -4.85 -5.10
C HIS A 238 -4.95 -5.25 -4.92
N ALA A 239 -5.25 -6.55 -5.00
CA ALA A 239 -6.60 -7.04 -4.74
C ALA A 239 -7.04 -6.72 -3.31
N VAL A 240 -6.17 -6.95 -2.32
CA VAL A 240 -6.45 -6.65 -0.92
C VAL A 240 -6.63 -5.16 -0.70
N GLN A 241 -5.71 -4.33 -1.20
CA GLN A 241 -5.80 -2.87 -1.11
C GLN A 241 -7.13 -2.35 -1.67
N HIS A 242 -7.61 -2.90 -2.80
CA HIS A 242 -8.91 -2.53 -3.36
C HIS A 242 -10.07 -3.00 -2.47
N LEU A 243 -10.01 -4.23 -1.95
CA LEU A 243 -11.06 -4.83 -1.13
C LEU A 243 -11.13 -4.31 0.29
N THR A 244 -10.11 -3.60 0.77
CA THR A 244 -10.11 -3.01 2.12
C THR A 244 -10.24 -1.49 2.08
N SER A 245 -9.94 -0.85 0.95
CA SER A 245 -10.13 0.60 0.77
C SER A 245 -11.60 1.05 0.85
N ASP A 246 -11.81 2.26 1.37
CA ASP A 246 -13.07 3.01 1.34
C ASP A 246 -13.19 3.95 0.12
N GLU A 247 -12.19 3.96 -0.75
CA GLU A 247 -12.15 4.80 -1.95
C GLU A 247 -13.18 4.36 -3.00
N LYS A 248 -13.80 5.36 -3.63
CA LYS A 248 -14.72 5.11 -4.75
C LYS A 248 -14.01 4.64 -6.02
N THR A 249 -12.76 5.05 -6.18
CA THR A 249 -11.94 4.76 -7.36
C THR A 249 -10.58 4.31 -6.89
N PHE A 250 -10.23 3.05 -7.17
CA PHE A 250 -8.94 2.47 -6.83
C PHE A 250 -7.92 2.80 -7.92
N GLY A 251 -6.89 3.57 -7.57
CA GLY A 251 -5.84 4.03 -8.49
C GLY A 251 -4.45 3.64 -8.02
N CYS A 252 -3.45 3.81 -8.88
CA CYS A 252 -2.06 3.62 -8.47
C CYS A 252 -1.63 4.70 -7.47
N THR A 253 -0.84 4.31 -6.47
CA THR A 253 -0.09 5.21 -5.60
C THR A 253 1.29 4.62 -5.35
N ILE A 254 2.28 5.43 -4.97
CA ILE A 254 3.61 4.90 -4.61
C ILE A 254 3.52 3.97 -3.41
N GLU A 255 2.71 4.31 -2.41
CA GLU A 255 2.41 3.44 -1.26
C GLU A 255 1.91 2.06 -1.71
N ARG A 256 0.97 2.01 -2.66
CA ARG A 256 0.37 0.75 -3.11
C ARG A 256 1.38 -0.15 -3.82
N GLU A 257 2.18 0.43 -4.70
CA GLU A 257 3.25 -0.28 -5.40
C GLU A 257 4.36 -0.70 -4.43
N TYR A 258 4.66 0.10 -3.40
CA TYR A 258 5.63 -0.26 -2.36
C TYR A 258 5.25 -1.55 -1.66
N GLU A 259 4.01 -1.64 -1.17
CA GLU A 259 3.50 -2.84 -0.51
C GLU A 259 3.50 -4.05 -1.47
N ALA A 260 3.09 -3.87 -2.72
CA ALA A 260 3.04 -4.92 -3.73
C ALA A 260 4.44 -5.47 -4.09
N TYR A 261 5.43 -4.59 -4.27
CA TYR A 261 6.81 -5.00 -4.50
C TYR A 261 7.45 -5.66 -3.26
N MET A 262 7.11 -5.19 -2.06
CA MET A 262 7.60 -5.85 -0.86
C MET A 262 7.07 -7.28 -0.73
N ALA A 263 5.80 -7.53 -1.05
CA ALA A 263 5.25 -8.88 -1.10
C ALA A 263 6.01 -9.76 -2.12
N GLU A 264 6.29 -9.26 -3.32
CA GLU A 264 7.13 -9.95 -4.31
C GLU A 264 8.53 -10.26 -3.74
N PHE A 265 9.16 -9.30 -3.06
CA PHE A 265 10.50 -9.48 -2.50
C PHE A 265 10.53 -10.48 -1.35
N TYR A 266 9.49 -10.55 -0.50
CA TYR A 266 9.42 -11.58 0.53
C TYR A 266 9.38 -12.98 -0.07
N VAL A 267 8.67 -13.18 -1.19
CA VAL A 267 8.69 -14.48 -1.89
C VAL A 267 10.13 -14.83 -2.31
N LEU A 268 10.84 -13.89 -2.93
CA LEU A 268 12.22 -14.13 -3.38
C LEU A 268 13.17 -14.37 -2.20
N MET A 269 13.04 -13.62 -1.11
CA MET A 269 13.88 -13.77 0.07
C MET A 269 13.64 -15.10 0.78
N GLU A 270 12.39 -15.52 0.92
CA GLU A 270 12.07 -16.77 1.61
C GLU A 270 12.43 -18.01 0.79
N THR A 271 12.28 -17.94 -0.53
CA THR A 271 12.60 -19.05 -1.43
C THR A 271 14.10 -19.16 -1.74
N GLY A 272 14.94 -18.30 -1.16
CA GLY A 272 16.39 -18.30 -1.39
C GLY A 272 16.77 -17.84 -2.80
N ARG A 273 15.94 -16.98 -3.40
CA ARG A 273 16.09 -16.41 -4.75
C ARG A 273 16.49 -14.94 -4.72
N GLU A 274 17.26 -14.54 -3.70
CA GLU A 274 17.83 -13.20 -3.61
C GLU A 274 18.81 -12.90 -4.75
N ASP A 275 19.24 -13.90 -5.53
CA ASP A 275 19.94 -13.70 -6.79
C ASP A 275 19.13 -12.84 -7.77
N ILE A 276 17.82 -13.08 -7.88
CA ILE A 276 16.93 -12.30 -8.76
C ILE A 276 16.79 -10.87 -8.24
N LEU A 277 16.59 -10.74 -6.93
CA LEU A 277 16.51 -9.44 -6.27
C LEU A 277 17.81 -8.66 -6.49
N MET A 278 18.97 -9.29 -6.33
CA MET A 278 20.25 -8.62 -6.56
C MET A 278 20.47 -8.23 -8.02
N ASP A 279 20.06 -9.08 -8.97
CA ASP A 279 20.23 -8.79 -10.40
C ASP A 279 19.38 -7.61 -10.87
N SER A 280 18.18 -7.45 -10.31
CA SER A 280 17.22 -6.42 -10.74
C SER A 280 17.19 -5.18 -9.84
N TRP A 281 17.59 -5.35 -8.57
CA TRP A 281 17.31 -4.42 -7.47
C TRP A 281 18.50 -4.30 -6.48
N SER A 282 19.75 -4.49 -6.95
CA SER A 282 20.95 -4.41 -6.10
C SER A 282 21.10 -3.15 -5.24
N ALA A 283 20.48 -2.04 -5.63
CA ALA A 283 20.56 -0.76 -4.91
C ALA A 283 19.59 -0.67 -3.73
N ILE A 284 18.64 -1.61 -3.57
CA ILE A 284 17.61 -1.57 -2.52
C ILE A 284 17.70 -2.74 -1.52
N TYR A 285 18.58 -3.71 -1.74
CA TYR A 285 18.76 -4.86 -0.85
C TYR A 285 20.14 -4.88 -0.21
N ASN A 286 20.17 -5.11 1.10
CA ASN A 286 21.40 -5.26 1.85
C ASN A 286 21.74 -6.75 2.06
N PRO A 287 22.68 -7.33 1.28
CA PRO A 287 23.01 -8.75 1.38
C PRO A 287 23.72 -9.12 2.69
N LYS A 288 24.15 -8.14 3.50
CA LYS A 288 24.76 -8.43 4.81
C LYS A 288 23.72 -8.62 5.91
N THR A 289 22.61 -7.90 5.82
CA THR A 289 21.55 -7.93 6.83
C THR A 289 20.33 -8.73 6.37
N GLY A 290 20.21 -9.01 5.07
CA GLY A 290 19.02 -9.64 4.51
C GLY A 290 17.80 -8.72 4.51
N LYS A 291 18.01 -7.40 4.52
CA LYS A 291 16.92 -6.40 4.63
C LYS A 291 16.83 -5.51 3.42
N ILE A 292 15.61 -5.06 3.11
CA ILE A 292 15.34 -4.04 2.10
C ILE A 292 15.59 -2.65 2.71
N TRP A 293 16.22 -1.75 1.95
CA TRP A 293 16.33 -0.35 2.31
C TRP A 293 15.05 0.38 1.88
N LYS A 294 14.11 0.55 2.83
CA LYS A 294 12.78 1.16 2.59
C LYS A 294 12.84 2.45 1.77
N SER A 295 13.71 3.37 2.15
CA SER A 295 13.84 4.69 1.50
C SER A 295 14.39 4.60 0.08
N GLU A 296 15.26 3.63 -0.22
CA GLU A 296 15.79 3.43 -1.58
C GLU A 296 14.74 2.76 -2.48
N LEU A 297 13.93 1.84 -1.95
CA LEU A 297 12.78 1.30 -2.68
C LEU A 297 11.75 2.40 -2.97
N TRP A 298 11.38 3.20 -1.97
CA TRP A 298 10.44 4.32 -2.14
C TRP A 298 10.86 5.27 -3.27
N LYS A 299 12.13 5.69 -3.28
CA LYS A 299 12.69 6.55 -4.33
C LYS A 299 12.64 5.88 -5.71
N ALA A 300 13.03 4.61 -5.81
CA ALA A 300 13.01 3.89 -7.07
C ALA A 300 11.59 3.76 -7.65
N LEU A 301 10.60 3.59 -6.78
CA LEU A 301 9.19 3.56 -7.18
C LEU A 301 8.69 4.93 -7.62
N LYS A 302 9.07 6.02 -6.94
CA LYS A 302 8.76 7.39 -7.41
C LYS A 302 9.30 7.67 -8.82
N GLU A 303 10.49 7.18 -9.13
CA GLU A 303 11.06 7.31 -10.48
C GLU A 303 10.30 6.48 -11.51
N THR A 304 9.98 5.23 -11.16
CA THR A 304 9.32 4.27 -12.05
C THR A 304 7.85 4.65 -12.31
N TYR A 305 7.14 5.05 -11.27
CA TYR A 305 5.72 5.41 -11.25
C TYR A 305 5.52 6.91 -11.12
N SER A 306 6.33 7.70 -11.83
CA SER A 306 6.34 9.17 -11.75
C SER A 306 5.00 9.88 -12.06
N SER A 307 4.03 9.16 -12.64
CA SER A 307 2.67 9.67 -12.87
C SER A 307 1.66 9.32 -11.76
N CYS A 308 2.01 8.41 -10.85
CA CYS A 308 1.16 8.03 -9.73
C CYS A 308 1.36 9.01 -8.57
N PRO A 309 0.29 9.41 -7.87
CA PRO A 309 0.42 10.12 -6.60
C PRO A 309 1.18 9.27 -5.57
N GLU A 310 1.73 9.90 -4.53
CA GLU A 310 2.42 9.15 -3.47
C GLU A 310 1.45 8.32 -2.62
N TYR A 311 0.23 8.85 -2.41
CA TYR A 311 -0.89 8.27 -1.67
C TYR A 311 -2.22 8.75 -2.26
#